data_AF-A0A930SMQ7-F1
#
_entry.id   AF-A0A930SMQ7-F1
#
_cell.length_a   1.000
_cell.length_b   1.000
_cell.length_c   1.000
_cell.angle_alpha   90.00
_cell.angle_beta   90.00
_cell.angle_gamma   90.00
#
_symmetry.space_group_name_H-M   'P 1'
#
loop_
_entity.id
_entity.type
_entity.pdbx_description
1 polymer ?
#
loop_
_entity_poly.entity_id
_entity_poly.type
_entity_poly.pdbx_seq_one_letter_code
_entity_poly.pdbx_strand_id
1 'polypeptide(L)'
;MLSSHSPGLASGTLRAVHHVALNVKDLGRSRQFYRGVLGLHELQGQEIPSTLTNLVSQGKVATFKLPDGTVLDLFSEPDLAP
;
A
#
# COMPACT_ATOMS: atom_id res chain seq x y z
N MET A 1 -6.02 -14.15 -41.39
CA MET A 1 -5.50 -13.39 -40.24
C MET A 1 -6.02 -14.07 -38.97
N LEU A 2 -5.24 -14.95 -38.34
CA LEU A 2 -5.61 -15.57 -37.06
C LEU A 2 -5.10 -14.67 -35.93
N SER A 3 -6.02 -14.16 -35.11
CA SER A 3 -5.69 -13.32 -33.95
C SER A 3 -5.07 -14.19 -32.85
N SER A 4 -3.79 -13.94 -32.54
CA SER A 4 -3.08 -14.59 -31.44
C SER A 4 -3.55 -14.02 -30.10
N HIS A 5 -4.53 -14.67 -29.47
CA HIS A 5 -4.83 -14.40 -28.07
C HIS A 5 -3.79 -15.11 -27.21
N SER A 6 -3.01 -14.33 -26.45
CA SER A 6 -2.18 -14.90 -25.39
C SER A 6 -3.10 -15.55 -24.36
N PRO A 7 -2.89 -16.82 -23.96
CA PRO A 7 -3.70 -17.42 -22.92
C PRO A 7 -3.55 -16.56 -21.66
N GLY A 8 -4.68 -16.11 -21.11
CA GLY A 8 -4.71 -15.42 -19.83
C GLY A 8 -4.16 -16.29 -18.71
N LEU A 9 -3.90 -15.69 -17.54
CA LEU A 9 -3.45 -16.43 -16.37
C LEU A 9 -4.50 -17.49 -15.97
N ALA A 10 -4.03 -18.67 -15.56
CA ALA A 10 -4.92 -19.70 -15.04
C ALA A 10 -5.60 -19.21 -13.76
N SER A 11 -6.84 -19.65 -13.52
CA SER A 11 -7.57 -19.32 -12.29
C SER A 11 -6.76 -19.77 -11.06
N GLY A 12 -6.70 -18.92 -10.04
CA GLY A 12 -5.90 -19.15 -8.84
C GLY A 12 -4.41 -18.77 -8.95
N THR A 13 -3.92 -18.33 -10.12
CA THR A 13 -2.55 -17.79 -10.24
C THR A 13 -2.38 -16.53 -9.38
N LEU A 14 -3.35 -15.62 -9.46
CA LEU A 14 -3.45 -14.47 -8.55
C LEU A 14 -4.39 -14.87 -7.41
N ARG A 15 -3.83 -15.08 -6.22
CA ARG A 15 -4.55 -15.66 -5.08
C ARG A 15 -5.26 -14.62 -4.21
N ALA A 16 -4.71 -13.43 -4.12
CA ALA A 16 -5.21 -12.33 -3.30
C ALA A 16 -4.58 -11.00 -3.73
N VAL A 17 -5.17 -9.90 -3.27
CA VAL A 17 -4.50 -8.59 -3.28
C VAL A 17 -3.45 -8.61 -2.19
N HIS A 18 -2.18 -8.40 -2.54
CA HIS A 18 -1.11 -8.32 -1.55
C HIS A 18 -1.10 -6.96 -0.86
N HIS A 19 -1.16 -5.89 -1.65
CA HIS A 19 -1.15 -4.53 -1.16
C HIS A 19 -1.91 -3.59 -2.09
N VAL A 20 -2.39 -2.49 -1.53
CA VAL A 20 -2.92 -1.33 -2.26
C VAL A 20 -2.06 -0.13 -1.87
N ALA A 21 -1.59 0.63 -2.87
CA ALA A 21 -0.79 1.82 -2.65
C ALA A 21 -1.60 3.07 -3.03
N LEU A 22 -1.62 4.06 -2.16
CA LEU A 22 -2.28 5.35 -2.39
C LEU A 22 -1.26 6.48 -2.29
N ASN A 23 -1.28 7.39 -3.25
CA ASN A 23 -0.61 8.67 -3.11
C ASN A 23 -1.46 9.59 -2.23
N VAL A 24 -0.84 10.21 -1.24
CA VAL A 24 -1.49 11.10 -0.30
C VAL A 24 -0.75 12.43 -0.22
N LYS A 25 -1.50 13.53 -0.24
CA LYS A 25 -0.93 14.87 -0.17
C LYS A 25 -0.27 15.17 1.18
N ASP A 26 -0.88 14.69 2.25
CA ASP A 26 -0.46 14.95 3.63
C ASP A 26 -0.39 13.63 4.39
N LEU A 27 0.80 13.02 4.41
CA LEU A 27 1.01 11.72 5.05
C LEU A 27 0.66 11.75 6.54
N GLY A 28 0.91 12.87 7.24
CA GLY A 28 0.59 13.01 8.66
C GLY A 28 -0.91 12.93 8.93
N ARG A 29 -1.71 13.69 8.17
CA ARG A 29 -3.18 13.63 8.27
C ARG A 29 -3.73 12.28 7.83
N SER A 30 -3.19 11.69 6.77
CA SER A 30 -3.63 10.37 6.33
C SER A 30 -3.33 9.30 7.39
N ARG A 31 -2.15 9.31 8.03
CA ARG A 31 -1.84 8.40 9.14
C ARG A 31 -2.83 8.55 10.29
N GLN A 32 -3.19 9.78 10.66
CA GLN A 32 -4.21 10.03 11.69
C GLN A 32 -5.57 9.47 11.31
N PHE A 33 -5.99 9.58 10.05
CA PHE A 33 -7.23 9.00 9.57
C PHE A 33 -7.20 7.46 9.65
N TYR A 34 -6.21 6.82 9.03
CA TYR A 34 -6.14 5.35 8.96
C TYR A 34 -5.90 4.70 10.33
N ARG A 35 -5.07 5.30 11.19
CA ARG A 35 -4.85 4.81 12.56
C ARG A 35 -5.99 5.17 13.50
N GLY A 36 -6.43 6.43 13.48
CA GLY A 36 -7.32 6.99 14.50
C GLY A 36 -8.80 6.78 14.20
N VAL A 37 -9.22 7.05 12.97
CA VAL A 37 -10.63 6.91 12.57
C VAL A 37 -10.95 5.46 12.21
N LEU A 38 -10.08 4.82 11.44
CA LEU A 38 -10.30 3.44 10.97
C LEU A 38 -9.70 2.38 11.89
N GLY A 39 -8.85 2.75 12.85
CA GLY A 39 -8.28 1.80 13.81
C GLY A 39 -7.26 0.82 13.21
N LEU A 40 -6.67 1.13 12.03
CA LEU A 40 -5.72 0.22 11.38
C LEU A 40 -4.38 0.20 12.12
N HIS A 41 -3.74 -0.98 12.13
CA HIS A 41 -2.41 -1.17 12.68
C HIS A 41 -1.37 -0.62 11.71
N GLU A 42 -0.63 0.40 12.14
CA GLU A 42 0.53 0.93 11.42
C GLU A 42 1.75 0.05 11.70
N LEU A 43 2.39 -0.46 10.65
CA LEU A 43 3.56 -1.33 10.77
C LEU A 43 4.77 -0.54 11.28
N GLN A 44 5.50 -1.12 12.24
CA GLN A 44 6.67 -0.48 12.85
C GLN A 44 7.86 -1.42 12.93
N GLY A 45 9.06 -0.85 12.95
CA GLY A 45 10.31 -1.60 13.15
C GLY A 45 10.47 -2.75 12.15
N GLN A 46 10.57 -3.97 12.66
CA GLN A 46 10.78 -5.19 11.86
C GLN A 46 9.53 -5.63 11.07
N GLU A 47 8.36 -5.06 11.33
CA GLU A 47 7.15 -5.34 10.55
C GLU A 47 7.19 -4.67 9.17
N ILE A 48 7.98 -3.61 9.01
CA ILE A 48 8.14 -2.88 7.75
C ILE A 48 8.99 -3.73 6.78
N PRO A 49 8.56 -3.95 5.53
CA PRO A 49 9.40 -4.60 4.53
C PRO A 49 10.75 -3.90 4.40
N SER A 50 11.84 -4.66 4.34
CA SER A 50 13.21 -4.11 4.31
C SER A 50 13.46 -3.14 3.15
N THR A 51 12.72 -3.30 2.05
CA THR A 51 12.75 -2.42 0.88
C THR A 51 12.14 -1.03 1.14
N LEU A 52 11.29 -0.89 2.15
CA LEU A 52 10.59 0.36 2.49
C LEU A 52 11.16 1.07 3.73
N THR A 53 12.02 0.41 4.51
CA THR A 53 12.55 0.94 5.78
C THR A 53 13.11 2.36 5.65
N ASN A 54 13.91 2.61 4.60
CA ASN A 54 14.51 3.93 4.36
C ASN A 54 13.47 5.00 3.98
N LEU A 55 12.39 4.63 3.29
CA LEU A 55 11.34 5.56 2.91
C LEU A 55 10.46 5.92 4.10
N VAL A 56 10.19 4.95 4.98
CA VAL A 56 9.48 5.19 6.24
C VAL A 56 10.31 6.09 7.16
N SER A 57 11.62 5.85 7.30
CA SER A 57 12.48 6.70 8.13
C SER A 57 12.59 8.15 7.61
N GLN A 58 12.41 8.35 6.31
CA GLN A 58 12.37 9.68 5.67
C GLN A 58 10.98 10.33 5.76
N GLY A 59 9.98 9.68 6.33
CA GLY A 59 8.60 10.18 6.36
C GLY A 59 7.94 10.25 4.98
N LYS A 60 8.41 9.43 4.02
CA LYS A 60 7.86 9.38 2.65
C LYS A 60 6.78 8.33 2.48
N VAL A 61 6.77 7.31 3.34
CA VAL A 61 5.82 6.20 3.29
C VAL A 61 5.32 5.87 4.69
N ALA A 62 4.05 5.49 4.80
CA ALA A 62 3.51 4.80 5.97
C ALA A 62 2.77 3.55 5.50
N THR A 63 2.94 2.44 6.22
CA THR A 63 2.35 1.15 5.85
C THR A 63 1.41 0.68 6.95
N PHE A 64 0.23 0.21 6.57
CA PHE A 64 -0.80 -0.31 7.45
C PHE A 64 -1.16 -1.74 7.09
N LYS A 65 -1.66 -2.50 8.05
CA LYS A 65 -2.19 -3.85 7.84
C LYS A 65 -3.69 -3.89 8.13
N LEU A 66 -4.45 -4.41 7.18
CA LEU A 66 -5.88 -4.68 7.33
C LEU A 66 -6.11 -6.01 8.08
N PRO A 67 -7.31 -6.22 8.65
CA PRO A 67 -7.61 -7.44 9.40
C PRO A 67 -7.46 -8.75 8.61
N ASP A 68 -7.65 -8.71 7.29
CA ASP A 68 -7.49 -9.85 6.39
C ASP A 68 -6.02 -10.11 5.98
N GLY A 69 -5.09 -9.27 6.45
CA GLY A 69 -3.67 -9.34 6.13
C GLY A 69 -3.25 -8.53 4.91
N THR A 70 -4.19 -7.92 4.18
CA THR A 70 -3.88 -7.00 3.07
C THR A 70 -3.09 -5.80 3.61
N VAL A 71 -2.11 -5.35 2.85
CA VAL A 71 -1.30 -4.18 3.20
C VAL A 71 -1.81 -2.93 2.50
N LEU A 72 -1.83 -1.80 3.21
CA LEU A 72 -2.09 -0.48 2.66
C LEU A 72 -0.84 0.37 2.78
N ASP A 73 -0.27 0.79 1.65
CA ASP A 73 0.85 1.71 1.59
C ASP A 73 0.37 3.12 1.25
N LEU A 74 0.84 4.11 2.01
CA LEU A 74 0.58 5.52 1.77
C LEU A 74 1.89 6.19 1.35
N PHE A 75 1.96 6.65 0.11
CA PHE A 75 3.11 7.38 -0.44
C PHE A 75 2.86 8.88 -0.39
N SER A 76 3.77 9.63 0.22
CA SER A 76 3.65 11.09 0.34
C SER A 76 3.92 11.78 -1.00
N GLU A 77 2.89 12.42 -1.55
CA GLU A 77 2.94 13.22 -2.78
C GLU A 77 2.42 14.64 -2.47
N PRO A 78 3.25 15.53 -1.90
CA PRO A 78 2.81 16.83 -1.37
C PRO A 78 2.24 17.76 -2.45
N ASP A 79 2.63 17.56 -3.70
CA ASP A 79 2.19 18.35 -4.85
C ASP A 79 0.97 17.75 -5.56
N LEU A 80 0.35 16.69 -5.00
CA LEU A 80 -0.85 16.08 -5.56
C LEU A 80 -1.97 17.12 -5.70
N ALA A 81 -2.49 17.24 -6.93
CA ALA A 81 -3.65 18.06 -7.27
C ALA A 81 -4.94 17.21 -7.18
N PRO A 82 -6.11 17.85 -6.91
CA PRO A 82 -7.41 17.19 -6.97
C PRO A 82 -7.73 16.59 -8.34
#